data_AF-A0A2X1KKS1-F1
#
_entry.id   AF-A0A2X1KKS1-F1
#
_cell.length_a   1.000
_cell.length_b   1.000
_cell.length_c   1.000
_cell.angle_alpha   90.00
_cell.angle_beta   90.00
_cell.angle_gamma   90.00
#
_symmetry.space_group_name_H-M   'P 1'
#
loop_
_entity.id
_entity.type
_entity.pdbx_description
1 polymer ?
#
loop_
_entity_poly.entity_id
_entity_poly.type
_entity_poly.pdbx_seq_one_letter_code
_entity_poly.pdbx_strand_id
1 'polypeptide(L)' 'MSDWNPSLYLHFSAERSRPAVELLARVPLENVEYVADLGCGPGNSTALLQQRWPAARINRHRLVSGDDC' A
#
# COMPACT_ATOMS: atom_id res chain seq x y z
N MET A 1 20.21 -11.04 -19.90
CA MET A 1 19.35 -10.30 -18.95
C MET A 1 18.06 -11.08 -18.81
N SER A 2 17.85 -11.71 -17.67
CA SER A 2 16.54 -12.10 -17.13
C SER A 2 16.76 -13.21 -16.10
N ASP A 3 16.78 -12.85 -14.83
CA ASP A 3 16.32 -13.76 -13.77
C ASP A 3 15.52 -12.91 -12.78
N TRP A 4 14.39 -12.39 -13.27
CA TRP A 4 13.35 -11.91 -12.38
C TRP A 4 12.65 -13.13 -11.79
N ASN A 5 12.84 -13.38 -10.48
CA ASN A 5 12.15 -14.44 -9.76
C ASN A 5 11.05 -13.82 -8.88
N PRO A 6 9.78 -13.86 -9.32
CA PRO A 6 8.67 -13.29 -8.54
C PRO A 6 8.50 -13.99 -7.18
N SER A 7 8.86 -15.28 -7.07
CA SER A 7 8.78 -16.01 -5.80
C SER A 7 9.82 -15.52 -4.79
N LEU A 8 11.04 -15.20 -5.24
CA LEU A 8 12.06 -14.58 -4.38
C LEU A 8 11.65 -13.17 -3.97
N TYR A 9 11.02 -12.43 -4.86
CA TYR A 9 10.50 -11.10 -4.56
C TYR A 9 9.39 -11.14 -3.50
N LEU A 10 8.47 -12.11 -3.59
CA LEU A 10 7.37 -12.29 -2.64
C LEU A 10 7.83 -12.86 -1.29
N HIS A 11 8.97 -13.57 -1.25
CA HIS A 11 9.54 -14.11 -0.01
C HIS A 11 9.73 -13.03 1.06
N PHE A 12 10.09 -11.81 0.65
CA PHE A 12 10.30 -10.67 1.55
C PHE A 12 9.10 -9.72 1.65
N SER A 13 7.90 -10.19 1.34
CA SER A 13 6.68 -9.36 1.34
C SER A 13 6.37 -8.73 2.71
N ALA A 14 6.66 -9.44 3.80
CA ALA A 14 6.49 -8.96 5.16
C ALA A 14 7.45 -7.80 5.47
N GLU A 15 8.74 -7.98 5.20
CA GLU A 15 9.80 -6.97 5.38
C GLU A 15 9.53 -5.73 4.53
N ARG A 16 9.02 -5.92 3.31
CA ARG A 16 8.64 -4.81 2.41
C ARG A 16 7.42 -4.03 2.90
N SER A 17 6.54 -4.66 3.67
CA SER A 17 5.34 -4.01 4.23
C SER A 17 5.65 -3.23 5.51
N ARG A 18 6.72 -3.59 6.22
CA ARG A 18 7.12 -2.97 7.50
C ARG A 18 7.27 -1.44 7.43
N PRO A 19 7.93 -0.83 6.42
CA PRO A 19 8.00 0.63 6.32
C PRO A 19 6.63 1.30 6.23
N ALA A 20 5.67 0.71 5.51
CA ALA A 20 4.32 1.26 5.38
C ALA A 20 3.56 1.17 6.71
N VAL A 21 3.68 0.05 7.43
CA VAL A 21 3.09 -0.11 8.77
C VAL A 21 3.65 0.91 9.75
N GLU A 22 4.98 1.06 9.82
CA GLU A 22 5.63 2.01 10.73
C GLU A 22 5.32 3.46 10.39
N LEU A 23 5.17 3.79 9.10
CA LEU A 23 4.75 5.11 8.66
C LEU A 23 3.30 5.41 9.09
N LEU A 24 2.37 4.48 8.82
CA LEU A 24 0.96 4.65 9.19
C LEU A 24 0.77 4.80 10.70
N ALA A 25 1.56 4.10 11.51
CA ALA A 25 1.54 4.21 12.97
C ALA A 25 1.92 5.60 13.50
N ARG A 26 2.60 6.43 12.69
CA ARG A 26 2.99 7.80 13.04
C ARG A 26 1.95 8.86 12.66
N VAL A 27 0.85 8.49 12.02
CA VAL A 27 -0.22 9.43 11.65
C VAL A 27 -1.19 9.59 12.82
N PRO A 28 -1.25 10.74 13.51
CA PRO A 28 -2.05 10.93 14.72
C PRO A 28 -3.49 11.33 14.38
N LEU A 29 -4.11 10.63 13.42
CA LEU A 29 -5.50 10.84 13.01
C LEU A 29 -6.34 9.61 13.35
N GLU A 30 -7.41 9.83 14.09
CA GLU A 30 -8.34 8.76 14.49
C GLU A 30 -9.44 8.56 13.45
N ASN A 31 -10.05 9.66 13.01
CA ASN A 31 -11.15 9.65 12.05
C ASN A 31 -10.71 10.33 10.75
N VAL A 32 -10.58 9.54 9.70
CA VAL A 32 -10.21 10.01 8.36
C VAL A 32 -11.33 9.66 7.39
N GLU A 33 -11.82 10.65 6.65
CA GLU A 33 -12.88 10.46 5.66
C GLU A 33 -12.32 10.14 4.26
N TYR A 34 -11.13 10.65 3.93
CA TYR A 34 -10.52 10.53 2.61
C TYR A 34 -9.04 10.22 2.71
N VAL A 35 -8.59 9.24 1.93
CA VAL A 35 -7.19 8.82 1.85
C VAL A 35 -6.78 8.73 0.38
N ALA A 36 -5.60 9.27 0.04
CA ALA A 36 -4.96 9.04 -1.25
C ALA A 36 -3.77 8.09 -1.06
N ASP A 37 -3.83 6.91 -1.68
CA ASP A 37 -2.74 5.92 -1.68
C ASP A 37 -1.91 6.07 -2.96
N LEU A 38 -0.81 6.83 -2.86
CA LEU A 38 0.08 7.13 -3.97
C LEU A 38 1.12 6.01 -4.14
N GLY A 39 1.16 5.41 -5.33
CA GLY A 39 2.02 4.25 -5.59
C GLY A 39 1.48 2.96 -4.98
N CYS A 40 0.16 2.78 -4.96
CA CYS A 40 -0.52 1.66 -4.30
C CYS A 40 -0.07 0.26 -4.76
N GLY A 41 0.55 0.15 -5.94
CA GLY A 41 1.10 -1.10 -6.46
C GLY A 41 0.05 -2.23 -6.45
N PRO A 42 0.38 -3.43 -5.93
CA PRO A 42 -0.56 -4.55 -5.82
C PRO A 42 -1.54 -4.44 -4.63
N GLY A 43 -1.52 -3.34 -3.86
CA GLY A 43 -2.53 -3.04 -2.84
C GLY A 43 -2.13 -3.31 -1.39
N ASN A 44 -0.86 -3.66 -1.10
CA ASN A 44 -0.39 -3.90 0.27
C ASN A 44 -0.60 -2.67 1.18
N SER A 45 -0.23 -1.47 0.71
CA SER A 45 -0.45 -0.21 1.45
C SER A 45 -1.93 0.09 1.62
N THR A 46 -2.74 -0.12 0.58
CA THR A 46 -4.18 0.12 0.67
C THR A 46 -4.85 -0.77 1.71
N ALA A 47 -4.45 -2.04 1.83
CA ALA A 47 -5.01 -2.95 2.81
C ALA A 47 -4.77 -2.45 4.25
N LEU A 48 -3.58 -1.91 4.54
CA LEU A 48 -3.25 -1.29 5.82
C LEU A 48 -4.13 -0.06 6.10
N LEU A 49 -4.34 0.78 5.08
CA LEU A 49 -5.18 1.98 5.18
C LEU A 49 -6.65 1.62 5.45
N GLN A 50 -7.19 0.61 4.75
CA GLN A 50 -8.55 0.11 4.94
C GLN A 50 -8.73 -0.50 6.33
N GLN A 51 -7.72 -1.19 6.86
CA GLN A 51 -7.75 -1.74 8.21
C GLN A 51 -7.73 -0.62 9.27
N ARG A 52 -6.94 0.43 9.06
CA ARG A 52 -6.78 1.52 10.03
C ARG A 52 -7.97 2.48 10.04
N TRP A 53 -8.52 2.81 8.87
CA TRP A 53 -9.67 3.70 8.73
C TRP A 53 -10.75 3.03 7.86
N PRO A 54 -11.55 2.10 8.43
CA PRO A 54 -12.51 1.30 7.66
C PRO A 54 -13.61 2.11 6.97
N ALA A 55 -13.94 3.28 7.51
CA ALA A 55 -14.96 4.17 6.96
C ALA A 55 -14.41 5.17 5.92
N ALA A 56 -13.09 5.22 5.71
CA ALA A 56 -12.48 6.17 4.79
C ALA A 56 -12.75 5.78 3.33
N ARG A 57 -12.94 6.79 2.49
CA ARG A 57 -12.91 6.64 1.02
C ARG A 57 -11.46 6.68 0.56
N ILE A 58 -10.97 5.57 0.03
CA ILE A 58 -9.57 5.45 -0.42
C ILE A 58 -9.49 5.59 -1.95
N ASN A 59 -8.80 6.63 -2.41
CA ASN A 59 -8.44 6.82 -3.81
C ASN A 59 -7.04 6.24 -4.06
N ARG A 60 -6.97 5.26 -4.97
CA ARG A 60 -5.72 4.59 -5.35
C ARG A 60 -5.11 5.28 -6.56
N HIS A 61 -3.83 5.62 -6.49
CA HIS A 61 -3.08 6.21 -7.60
C HIS A 61 -1.86 5.35 -7.92
N ARG A 62 -1.83 4.75 -9.12
CA ARG A 62 -0.62 4.13 -9.67
C ARG A 62 0.20 5.19 -10.40
N LEU A 63 1.51 5.22 -10.13
CA LEU A 63 2.43 6.22 -10.72
C LEU A 63 2.81 5.92 -12.18
N VAL A 64 2.43 4.75 -12.70
CA VAL A 64 2.69 4.32 -14.08
C VAL A 64 1.34 4.12 -14.78
N SER A 65 1.15 4.81 -15.89
CA SER A 65 -0.10 4.80 -16.67
C SER A 65 -0.30 3.45 -17.37
N GLY A 66 -1.48 2.82 -17.22
CA GLY A 66 -1.90 1.70 -18.10
C GLY A 66 -2.43 0.42 -17.43
N ASP A 67 -2.29 0.25 -16.12
CA ASP A 67 -2.89 -0.90 -15.40
C ASP A 67 -4.04 -0.39 -14.52
N ASP A 68 -5.26 -0.87 -14.79
CA ASP A 68 -6.39 -0.64 -13.88
C ASP A 68 -6.10 -1.23 -12.50
N CYS A 69 -6.55 -0.52 -11.45
CA CYS A 69 -6.44 -0.97 -10.05
C CYS A 69 -7.38 -2.13 -9.74
#